data_AF-A0A183HW48-F1
#
_entry.id   AF-A0A183HW48-F1
#
_cell.length_a   1.000
_cell.length_b   1.000
_cell.length_c   1.000
_cell.angle_alpha   90.00
_cell.angle_beta   90.00
_cell.angle_gamma   90.00
#
_symmetry.space_group_name_H-M   'P 1'
#
loop_
_entity.id
_entity.type
_entity.pdbx_description
1 polymer ?
#
loop_
_entity_poly.entity_id
_entity_poly.type
_entity_poly.pdbx_seq_one_letter_code
_entity_poly.pdbx_strand_id
1 'polypeptide(L)'
;MQLNKLAGRSYNDLMQYPVFPFVLSDYKSNILDLTNPLSFRDLSRPMAVQDKRLEEHYLRKYSYLTREEVQAVPGCGSPFIFGPYHYGSHYSNIGIVTHYLVRL
;
A
#
# COMPACT_ATOMS: atom_id res chain seq x y z
N MET A 1 10.78 -17.76 -0.72
CA MET A 1 9.70 -17.03 -0.03
C MET A 1 9.93 -16.88 1.47
N GLN A 2 11.18 -16.58 1.83
CA GLN A 2 11.65 -16.71 3.21
C GLN A 2 11.28 -15.50 4.06
N LEU A 3 11.36 -14.30 3.50
CA LEU A 3 10.99 -13.06 4.20
C LEU A 3 9.53 -13.07 4.68
N ASN A 4 8.59 -13.47 3.82
CA ASN A 4 7.18 -13.60 4.22
C ASN A 4 7.01 -14.60 5.38
N LYS A 5 7.64 -15.78 5.31
CA LYS A 5 7.57 -16.79 6.37
C LYS A 5 8.14 -16.27 7.70
N LEU A 6 9.31 -15.65 7.66
CA LEU A 6 9.96 -15.08 8.84
C LEU A 6 9.16 -13.91 9.44
N ALA A 7 8.42 -13.18 8.60
CA ALA A 7 7.51 -12.11 9.03
C ALA A 7 6.12 -12.63 9.51
N GLY A 8 5.97 -13.94 9.72
CA GLY A 8 4.72 -14.54 10.23
C GLY A 8 3.61 -14.72 9.19
N ARG A 9 3.87 -14.44 7.91
CA ARG A 9 2.87 -14.58 6.84
C ARG A 9 2.66 -16.04 6.48
N SER A 10 1.41 -16.43 6.27
CA SER A 10 1.04 -17.81 5.94
C SER A 10 -0.17 -17.89 5.01
N TYR A 11 -0.38 -19.04 4.38
CA TYR A 11 -1.58 -19.31 3.59
C TYR A 11 -2.80 -19.68 4.45
N ASN A 12 -2.59 -19.96 5.74
CA ASN A 12 -3.65 -20.39 6.67
C ASN A 12 -4.44 -19.22 7.26
N ASP A 13 -3.86 -18.01 7.26
CA ASP A 13 -4.53 -16.77 7.70
C ASP A 13 -4.55 -15.77 6.54
N LEU A 14 -5.73 -15.54 5.97
CA LEU A 14 -5.93 -14.63 4.84
C LEU A 14 -5.68 -13.15 5.21
N MET A 15 -5.76 -12.80 6.50
CA MET A 15 -5.38 -11.46 6.97
C MET A 15 -3.85 -11.26 6.95
N GLN A 16 -3.09 -12.36 6.92
CA GLN A 16 -1.63 -12.40 6.92
C GLN A 16 -1.07 -13.17 5.72
N TYR A 17 -1.76 -13.08 4.58
CA TYR A 17 -1.34 -13.75 3.36
C TYR A 17 0.02 -13.24 2.85
N PRO A 18 0.85 -14.08 2.20
CA PRO A 18 2.13 -13.64 1.66
C PRO A 18 2.00 -12.48 0.67
N VAL A 19 2.86 -11.47 0.82
CA VAL A 19 2.85 -10.25 0.01
C VAL A 19 3.99 -10.24 -0.99
N PHE A 20 3.69 -9.80 -2.21
CA PHE A 20 4.65 -9.61 -3.30
C PHE A 20 4.45 -8.23 -3.92
N PRO A 21 5.52 -7.56 -4.37
CA PRO A 21 5.38 -6.30 -5.07
C PRO A 21 4.79 -6.51 -6.47
N PHE A 22 4.07 -5.52 -6.95
CA PHE A 22 3.75 -5.44 -8.37
C PHE A 22 4.99 -5.00 -9.16
N VAL A 23 5.49 -5.88 -10.03
CA VAL A 23 6.77 -5.66 -10.73
C VAL A 23 6.58 -4.91 -12.04
N LEU A 24 5.65 -5.35 -12.88
CA LEU A 24 5.41 -4.75 -14.20
C LEU A 24 4.59 -3.46 -14.07
N SER A 25 4.83 -2.47 -14.90
CA SER A 25 4.02 -1.24 -15.02
C SER A 25 3.22 -1.22 -16.33
N ASP A 26 3.73 -1.89 -17.37
CA ASP A 26 3.10 -1.95 -18.69
C ASP A 26 2.16 -3.15 -18.82
N TYR A 27 0.87 -2.84 -18.91
CA TYR A 27 -0.22 -3.79 -19.16
C TYR A 27 -1.02 -3.39 -20.42
N LYS A 28 -0.50 -2.46 -21.24
CA LYS A 28 -1.20 -1.92 -22.42
C LYS A 28 -0.55 -2.35 -23.72
N SER A 29 0.76 -2.54 -23.73
CA SER A 29 1.47 -3.02 -24.91
C SER A 29 1.08 -4.45 -25.26
N ASN A 30 0.93 -4.72 -26.55
CA ASN A 30 0.67 -6.09 -27.05
C ASN A 30 1.86 -7.03 -26.79
N ILE A 31 3.08 -6.48 -26.81
CA ILE A 31 4.33 -7.19 -26.53
C ILE A 31 5.03 -6.43 -25.41
N LEU A 32 5.35 -7.14 -24.32
CA LEU A 32 6.06 -6.59 -23.18
C LEU A 32 7.57 -6.62 -23.44
N ASP A 33 8.21 -5.45 -23.47
CA ASP A 33 9.66 -5.32 -23.56
C ASP A 33 10.30 -5.37 -22.16
N LEU A 34 10.98 -6.47 -21.85
CA LEU A 34 11.66 -6.65 -20.55
C LEU A 34 13.03 -5.93 -20.47
N THR A 35 13.50 -5.34 -21.57
CA THR A 35 14.73 -4.53 -21.59
C THR A 35 14.46 -3.06 -21.34
N ASN A 36 13.21 -2.62 -21.50
CA ASN A 36 12.78 -1.26 -21.23
C ASN A 36 12.57 -1.04 -19.72
N PRO A 37 13.34 -0.15 -19.06
CA PRO A 37 13.15 0.14 -17.64
C PRO A 37 11.74 0.66 -17.30
N LEU A 38 11.07 1.32 -18.25
CA LEU A 38 9.72 1.86 -18.06
C LEU A 38 8.64 0.79 -17.99
N SER A 39 8.95 -0.46 -18.36
CA SER A 39 8.04 -1.61 -18.22
C SER A 39 7.99 -2.16 -16.79
N PHE A 40 8.81 -1.62 -15.89
CA PHE A 40 8.86 -1.99 -14.49
C PHE A 40 8.42 -0.83 -13.58
N ARG A 41 7.87 -1.18 -12.43
CA ARG A 41 7.54 -0.23 -11.36
C ARG A 41 8.79 0.11 -10.54
N ASP A 42 8.80 1.31 -9.97
CA ASP A 42 9.86 1.73 -9.07
C ASP A 42 9.66 1.06 -7.70
N LEU A 43 10.46 0.04 -7.41
CA LEU A 43 10.38 -0.73 -6.17
C LEU A 43 10.89 0.03 -4.94
N SER A 44 11.52 1.20 -5.12
CA SER A 44 11.88 2.07 -3.99
C SER A 44 10.68 2.84 -3.44
N ARG A 45 9.54 2.83 -4.17
CA ARG A 45 8.36 3.63 -3.86
C ARG A 45 7.11 2.77 -3.62
N PRO A 46 6.22 3.17 -2.69
CA PRO A 46 4.93 2.51 -2.51
C PRO A 46 4.06 2.54 -3.78
N MET A 47 3.14 1.57 -3.90
CA MET A 47 2.24 1.46 -5.06
C MET A 47 1.39 2.72 -5.28
N ALA A 48 0.98 3.38 -4.19
CA ALA A 48 0.10 4.56 -4.23
C ALA A 48 0.73 5.80 -4.89
N VAL A 49 2.06 5.86 -4.97
CA VAL A 49 2.81 7.04 -5.47
C VAL A 49 3.70 6.69 -6.66
N GLN A 50 3.43 5.59 -7.35
CA GLN A 50 4.07 5.26 -8.63
C GLN A 50 3.84 6.40 -9.65
N ASP A 51 2.68 7.07 -9.60
CA ASP A 51 2.48 8.37 -10.22
C ASP A 51 2.85 9.48 -9.22
N LYS A 52 3.86 10.29 -9.60
CA LYS A 52 4.34 11.42 -8.81
C LYS A 52 3.25 12.45 -8.51
N ARG A 53 2.22 12.56 -9.36
CA ARG A 53 1.10 13.49 -9.14
C ARG A 53 0.28 13.12 -7.89
N LEU A 54 0.24 11.84 -7.53
CA LEU A 54 -0.50 11.35 -6.36
C LEU A 54 0.24 11.56 -5.05
N GLU A 55 1.56 11.75 -5.08
CA GLU A 55 2.39 11.96 -3.89
C GLU A 55 1.94 13.18 -3.09
N GLU A 56 1.67 14.29 -3.78
CA GLU A 56 1.22 15.53 -3.13
C GLU A 56 -0.13 15.33 -2.41
N HIS A 57 -1.02 14.50 -2.94
CA HIS A 57 -2.29 14.17 -2.29
C HIS A 57 -2.06 13.49 -0.93
N TYR A 58 -1.20 12.48 -0.87
CA TYR A 58 -0.92 11.75 0.37
C TYR A 58 -0.14 12.60 1.38
N LEU A 59 0.78 13.44 0.92
CA LEU A 59 1.51 14.38 1.79
C LEU A 59 0.58 15.44 2.39
N ARG A 60 -0.35 15.99 1.59
CA ARG A 60 -1.37 16.92 2.08
C ARG A 60 -2.26 16.28 3.13
N LYS A 61 -2.70 15.03 2.90
CA LYS A 61 -3.50 14.29 3.87
C LYS A 61 -2.77 14.10 5.20
N TYR A 62 -1.53 13.63 5.16
CA TYR A 62 -0.72 13.48 6.37
C TYR A 62 -0.59 14.81 7.10
N SER A 63 -0.23 15.89 6.38
CA SER A 63 -0.05 17.23 6.95
C SER A 63 -1.33 17.78 7.58
N TYR A 64 -2.49 17.50 6.97
CA TYR A 64 -3.80 17.85 7.52
C TYR A 64 -4.04 17.13 8.85
N LEU A 65 -3.86 15.80 8.87
CA LEU A 65 -4.05 14.98 10.08
C LEU A 65 -3.09 15.40 11.21
N THR A 66 -1.84 15.72 10.91
CA THR A 66 -0.88 16.24 11.90
C THR A 66 -1.39 17.55 12.52
N ARG A 67 -2.00 18.45 11.75
CA ARG A 67 -2.53 19.71 12.28
C ARG A 67 -3.74 19.48 13.17
N GLU A 68 -4.64 18.57 12.80
CA GLU A 68 -5.80 18.22 13.62
C GLU A 68 -5.40 17.56 14.95
N GLU A 69 -4.37 16.70 14.93
CA GLU A 69 -3.85 16.07 16.15
C GLU A 69 -3.28 17.10 17.13
N VAL A 70 -2.50 18.08 16.65
CA VAL A 70 -1.94 19.16 17.49
C VAL A 70 -3.05 20.05 18.09
N GLN A 71 -4.17 20.22 17.39
CA GLN A 71 -5.30 21.01 17.85
C GLN A 71 -6.25 20.25 18.79
N ALA A 72 -6.07 18.94 18.96
CA ALA A 72 -6.87 18.14 19.87
C ALA A 72 -6.59 18.54 21.33
N VAL A 73 -7.65 18.79 22.09
CA VAL A 73 -7.57 19.19 23.50
C VAL A 73 -7.00 18.03 24.34
N PRO A 74 -5.95 18.24 25.16
CA PRO A 74 -5.45 17.20 26.05
C PRO A 74 -6.56 16.70 26.98
N GLY A 75 -6.96 15.43 26.85
CA GLY A 75 -8.01 14.79 27.66
C GLY A 75 -9.31 14.48 26.92
N CYS A 76 -9.58 15.11 25.78
CA CYS A 76 -10.50 14.57 24.79
C CYS A 76 -9.68 13.66 23.87
N GLY A 77 -9.89 12.35 23.94
CA GLY A 77 -9.16 11.40 23.10
C GLY A 77 -9.14 11.87 21.64
N SER A 78 -7.97 11.89 21.02
CA SER A 78 -7.84 12.20 19.59
C SER A 78 -8.86 11.37 18.81
N PRO A 79 -9.64 11.95 17.88
CA PRO A 79 -10.51 11.16 17.00
C PRO A 79 -9.70 10.15 16.16
N PHE A 80 -8.39 10.35 16.06
CA PHE A 80 -7.45 9.46 15.39
C PHE A 80 -6.65 8.66 16.42
N ILE A 81 -7.13 7.47 16.76
CA ILE A 81 -6.47 6.51 17.67
C ILE A 81 -5.04 6.16 17.20
N PHE A 82 -4.74 6.31 15.91
CA PHE A 82 -3.52 5.83 15.26
C PHE A 82 -2.55 6.94 14.82
N GLY A 83 -2.82 8.21 15.15
CA GLY A 83 -2.01 9.35 14.70
C GLY A 83 -2.14 9.64 13.19
N PRO A 84 -1.32 10.54 12.63
CA PRO A 84 -1.34 10.93 11.22
C PRO A 84 -0.84 9.80 10.31
N TYR A 85 -1.49 9.62 9.16
CA TYR A 85 -1.13 8.55 8.23
C TYR A 85 -1.31 8.99 6.77
N HIS A 86 -0.54 8.36 5.89
CA HIS A 86 -0.66 8.57 4.44
C HIS A 86 -1.83 7.74 3.86
N TYR A 87 -1.88 6.45 4.18
CA TYR A 87 -2.81 5.50 3.56
C TYR A 87 -3.85 5.02 4.56
N GLY A 88 -5.14 5.20 4.23
CA GLY A 88 -6.24 4.70 5.08
C GLY A 88 -6.56 3.23 4.86
N SER A 89 -5.97 2.62 3.83
CA SER A 89 -6.20 1.22 3.45
C SER A 89 -4.88 0.47 3.44
N HIS A 90 -4.92 -0.79 3.90
CA HIS A 90 -3.76 -1.66 3.94
C HIS A 90 -3.59 -2.42 2.61
N TYR A 91 -2.33 -2.62 2.18
CA TYR A 91 -1.98 -3.29 0.92
C TYR A 91 -2.23 -4.81 0.92
N SER A 92 -2.51 -5.38 2.09
CA SER A 92 -2.81 -6.79 2.30
C SER A 92 -3.97 -6.90 3.27
N ASN A 93 -5.09 -7.48 2.82
CA ASN A 93 -6.26 -7.77 3.63
C ASN A 93 -7.04 -8.93 3.00
N ILE A 94 -7.94 -9.54 3.77
CA ILE A 94 -8.74 -10.68 3.33
C ILE A 94 -9.50 -10.40 2.02
N GLY A 95 -10.09 -9.21 1.87
CA GLY A 95 -10.87 -8.84 0.69
C GLY A 95 -10.05 -8.84 -0.59
N ILE A 96 -8.80 -8.35 -0.53
CA ILE A 96 -7.87 -8.39 -1.66
C ILE A 96 -7.54 -9.85 -2.03
N VAL A 97 -7.25 -10.70 -1.04
CA VAL A 97 -6.88 -12.10 -1.27
C VAL A 97 -8.05 -12.89 -1.84
N THR A 98 -9.25 -12.75 -1.27
CA THR A 98 -10.45 -13.44 -1.76
C THR A 98 -10.83 -12.98 -3.16
N HIS A 99 -10.72 -11.68 -3.46
CA HIS A 99 -10.97 -11.15 -4.80
C HIS A 99 -9.96 -11.67 -5.82
N TYR A 100 -8.68 -11.75 -5.44
CA TYR A 100 -7.63 -12.30 -6.30
C TYR A 100 -7.84 -13.79 -6.62
N LEU A 101 -8.35 -14.56 -5.67
CA LEU A 101 -8.54 -16.01 -5.79
C LEU A 101 -9.95 -16.43 -6.22
N VAL A 102 -10.82 -15.50 -6.61
CA VAL A 102 -12.27 -15.76 -6.84
C VAL A 102 -12.59 -16.82 -7.90
N ARG A 103 -11.62 -17.17 -8.75
CA ARG A 103 -11.77 -18.16 -9.84
C ARG A 103 -11.12 -19.52 -9.54
N LEU A 104 -10.55 -19.69 -8.35
CA LEU A 104 -10.09 -20.99 -7.84
C LEU A 104 -11.24 -21.71 -7.15
#